data_AF-A0A4Y8XWP9-F1
#
_entry.id   AF-A0A4Y8XWP9-F1
#
_cell.length_a   1.000
_cell.length_b   1.000
_cell.length_c   1.000
_cell.angle_alpha   90.00
_cell.angle_beta   90.00
_cell.angle_gamma   90.00
#
_symmetry.space_group_name_H-M   'P 1'
#
loop_
_entity.id
_entity.type
_entity.pdbx_description
1 polymer ?
#
loop_
_entity_poly.entity_id
_entity_poly.type
_entity_poly.pdbx_seq_one_letter_code
_entity_poly.pdbx_strand_id
1 'polypeptide(L)'
;MDFEIHEQPQPPSTARELVDQLGMEAAREAMPPAAQQAFDQANPWRRIERAHERLTDAAEELNAFDQDVAQAITDRGYGPHEAQAVYNATAPDRQELALGVQNAQQTATERLDTYRENLIGHIQNNGLTQTVAARSGQYSMPMTTAGAASLSPGNGRSGGRDQGGGGSRRNPLGHSSGNRRRGRTS
;
A
#
# COMPACT_ATOMS: atom_id res chain seq x y z
N MET A 1 16.84 24.54 34.63
CA MET A 1 15.79 23.93 33.80
C MET A 1 16.34 23.93 32.40
N ASP A 2 17.02 22.86 32.03
CA ASP A 2 17.45 22.65 30.65
C ASP A 2 16.19 22.28 29.86
N PHE A 3 15.74 23.19 29.01
CA PHE A 3 14.73 22.85 28.03
C PHE A 3 15.45 21.99 26.99
N GLU A 4 15.12 20.70 26.92
CA GLU A 4 15.46 19.88 25.76
C GLU A 4 14.83 20.57 24.55
N ILE A 5 15.68 21.25 23.77
CA ILE A 5 15.30 21.74 22.45
C ILE A 5 15.15 20.48 21.60
N HIS A 6 13.94 19.93 21.54
CA HIS A 6 13.61 18.93 20.54
C HIS A 6 13.63 19.64 19.18
N GLU A 7 14.80 19.73 18.56
CA GLU A 7 14.93 20.12 17.16
C GLU A 7 14.10 19.13 16.34
N GLN A 8 13.05 19.62 15.69
CA GLN A 8 12.29 18.79 14.77
C GLN A 8 13.23 18.34 13.64
N PRO A 9 13.08 17.09 13.17
CA PRO A 9 13.95 16.57 12.13
C PRO A 9 13.91 17.45 10.88
N GLN A 10 15.06 17.57 10.22
CA GLN A 10 15.12 18.24 8.93
C GLN A 10 14.32 17.45 7.89
N PRO A 11 13.69 18.14 6.93
CA PRO A 11 12.91 17.48 5.90
C PRO A 11 13.79 16.56 5.05
N PRO A 12 13.29 15.37 4.70
CA PRO A 12 14.03 14.41 3.91
C PRO A 12 14.26 14.92 2.50
N SER A 13 15.41 14.55 1.95
CA SER A 13 15.86 14.96 0.62
C SER A 13 15.33 14.06 -0.49
N THR A 14 15.01 12.81 -0.15
CA THR A 14 14.54 11.79 -1.10
C THR A 14 13.22 11.17 -0.66
N ALA A 15 12.44 10.67 -1.63
CA ALA A 15 11.20 9.94 -1.34
C ALA A 15 11.45 8.67 -0.51
N ARG A 16 12.61 8.02 -0.72
CA ARG A 16 13.01 6.84 0.04
C ARG A 16 13.26 7.17 1.50
N GLU A 17 14.09 8.17 1.76
CA GLU A 17 14.36 8.67 3.10
C GLU A 17 13.07 9.09 3.83
N LEU A 18 12.16 9.76 3.11
CA LEU A 18 10.85 10.13 3.63
C LEU A 18 10.01 8.91 4.05
N VAL A 19 9.86 7.91 3.18
CA VAL A 19 9.08 6.71 3.50
C VAL A 19 9.73 5.89 4.63
N ASP A 20 11.06 5.89 4.70
CA ASP A 20 11.80 5.15 5.73
C ASP A 20 11.66 5.80 7.12
N GLN A 21 11.57 7.13 7.17
CA GLN A 21 11.38 7.88 8.41
C GLN A 21 9.92 7.93 8.85
N LEU A 22 8.97 8.15 7.93
CA LEU A 22 7.54 8.23 8.25
C LEU A 22 6.87 6.87 8.41
N GLY A 23 7.37 5.85 7.70
CA GLY A 23 6.63 4.63 7.42
C GLY A 23 5.69 4.80 6.21
N MET A 24 5.33 3.68 5.58
CA MET A 24 4.53 3.66 4.34
C MET A 24 3.14 4.27 4.52
N GLU A 25 2.46 3.96 5.63
CA GLU A 25 1.08 4.39 5.86
C GLU A 25 1.01 5.91 6.07
N ALA A 26 1.83 6.46 6.95
CA ALA A 26 1.90 7.91 7.19
C ALA A 26 2.34 8.67 5.93
N ALA A 27 3.34 8.15 5.18
CA ALA A 27 3.75 8.77 3.92
C ALA A 27 2.63 8.77 2.88
N ARG A 28 1.83 7.68 2.83
CA ARG A 28 0.66 7.59 1.94
C ARG A 28 -0.43 8.57 2.34
N GLU A 29 -0.78 8.65 3.62
CA GLU A 29 -1.83 9.55 4.12
C GLU A 29 -1.47 11.03 3.99
N ALA A 30 -0.18 11.34 4.10
CA ALA A 30 0.34 12.69 3.91
C ALA A 30 0.38 13.12 2.43
N MET A 31 0.12 12.22 1.46
CA MET A 31 -0.01 12.62 0.06
C MET A 31 -1.22 13.53 -0.20
N PRO A 32 -1.19 14.35 -1.27
CA PRO A 32 -2.38 15.04 -1.75
C PRO A 32 -3.51 14.05 -2.08
N PRO A 33 -4.79 14.35 -1.78
CA PRO A 33 -5.89 13.39 -1.92
C PRO A 33 -5.99 12.75 -3.30
N ALA A 34 -5.78 13.54 -4.37
CA ALA A 34 -5.82 13.02 -5.74
C ALA A 34 -4.64 12.06 -6.04
N ALA A 35 -3.45 12.36 -5.52
CA ALA A 35 -2.28 11.50 -5.68
C ALA A 35 -2.42 10.21 -4.86
N GLN A 36 -2.88 10.32 -3.61
CA GLN A 36 -3.20 9.18 -2.76
C GLN A 36 -4.22 8.25 -3.44
N GLN A 37 -5.32 8.80 -3.95
CA GLN A 37 -6.36 8.02 -4.64
C GLN A 37 -5.81 7.33 -5.90
N ALA A 38 -4.99 8.01 -6.69
CA ALA A 38 -4.36 7.41 -7.88
C ALA A 38 -3.40 6.27 -7.50
N PHE A 39 -2.61 6.47 -6.44
CA PHE A 39 -1.71 5.45 -5.92
C PHE A 39 -2.47 4.23 -5.41
N ASP A 40 -3.54 4.42 -4.63
CA ASP A 40 -4.33 3.34 -4.04
C ASP A 40 -5.08 2.50 -5.08
N GLN A 41 -5.56 3.15 -6.14
CA GLN A 41 -6.19 2.44 -7.27
C GLN A 41 -5.19 1.55 -8.00
N ALA A 42 -3.95 2.03 -8.20
CA ALA A 42 -2.89 1.28 -8.84
C ALA A 42 -2.30 0.18 -7.93
N ASN A 43 -2.26 0.45 -6.62
CA ASN A 43 -1.63 -0.38 -5.60
C ASN A 43 -2.64 -0.71 -4.48
N PRO A 44 -3.58 -1.64 -4.72
CA PRO A 44 -4.58 -1.97 -3.73
C PRO A 44 -3.96 -2.71 -2.53
N TRP A 45 -4.09 -2.14 -1.34
CA TRP A 45 -3.61 -2.71 -0.06
C TRP A 45 -4.13 -4.14 0.18
N ARG A 46 -5.34 -4.44 -0.32
CA ARG A 46 -5.95 -5.77 -0.26
C ARG A 46 -5.09 -6.91 -0.81
N ARG A 47 -4.12 -6.62 -1.68
CA ARG A 47 -3.16 -7.65 -2.16
C ARG A 47 -2.18 -8.10 -1.08
N ILE A 48 -1.79 -7.19 -0.19
CA ILE A 48 -0.89 -7.45 0.94
C ILE A 48 -1.67 -8.17 2.03
N GLU A 49 -2.90 -7.69 2.34
CA GLU A 49 -3.80 -8.36 3.30
C GLU A 49 -3.99 -9.83 2.95
N ARG A 50 -4.35 -10.15 1.70
CA ARG A 50 -4.51 -11.55 1.26
C ARG A 50 -3.23 -12.37 1.33
N ALA A 51 -2.06 -11.75 1.19
CA ALA A 51 -0.80 -12.45 1.30
C ALA A 51 -0.50 -12.80 2.77
N HIS A 52 -0.80 -11.87 3.69
CA HIS A 52 -0.72 -12.13 5.12
C HIS A 52 -1.76 -13.14 5.62
N GLU A 53 -3.00 -13.06 5.14
CA GLU A 53 -4.05 -14.05 5.43
C GLU A 53 -3.55 -15.47 5.10
N ARG A 54 -2.97 -15.67 3.90
CA ARG A 54 -2.41 -16.97 3.50
C ARG A 54 -1.25 -17.44 4.38
N LEU A 55 -0.42 -16.50 4.85
CA LEU A 55 0.66 -16.82 5.77
C LEU A 55 0.09 -17.27 7.12
N THR A 56 -0.92 -16.57 7.63
CA THR A 56 -1.63 -16.95 8.85
C THR A 56 -2.27 -18.32 8.70
N ASP A 57 -3.04 -18.54 7.63
CA ASP A 57 -3.70 -19.82 7.35
C ASP A 57 -2.68 -20.98 7.30
N ALA A 58 -1.55 -20.80 6.59
CA ALA A 58 -0.52 -21.83 6.49
C ALA A 58 0.17 -22.11 7.85
N ALA A 59 0.37 -21.07 8.66
CA ALA A 59 0.97 -21.22 9.99
C ALA A 59 0.02 -21.92 10.96
N GLU A 60 -1.29 -21.60 10.88
CA GLU A 60 -2.34 -22.26 11.65
C GLU A 60 -2.46 -23.75 11.26
N GLU A 61 -2.38 -24.08 9.98
CA GLU A 61 -2.40 -25.45 9.48
C GLU A 61 -1.21 -26.28 10.02
N LEU A 62 0.01 -25.72 9.97
CA LEU A 62 1.19 -26.39 10.55
C LEU A 62 1.05 -26.61 12.06
N ASN A 63 0.54 -25.61 12.78
CA ASN A 63 0.33 -25.72 14.22
C ASN A 63 -0.77 -26.75 14.56
N ALA A 64 -1.85 -26.78 13.78
CA ALA A 64 -2.91 -27.78 13.93
C ALA A 64 -2.38 -29.19 13.70
N PHE A 65 -1.56 -29.39 12.65
CA PHE A 65 -0.88 -30.66 12.41
C PHE A 65 -0.01 -31.11 13.58
N ASP A 66 0.82 -30.21 14.11
CA ASP A 66 1.68 -30.51 15.26
C ASP A 66 0.86 -30.91 16.50
N GLN A 67 -0.29 -30.26 16.73
CA GLN A 67 -1.22 -30.59 17.81
C GLN A 67 -1.92 -31.93 17.59
N ASP A 68 -2.39 -32.21 16.38
CA ASP A 68 -3.07 -33.47 16.04
C ASP A 68 -2.13 -34.67 16.21
N VAL A 69 -0.87 -34.53 15.82
CA VAL A 69 0.15 -35.58 16.03
C VAL A 69 0.40 -35.80 17.53
N ALA A 70 0.58 -34.73 18.30
CA ALA A 70 0.79 -34.83 19.74
C ALA A 70 -0.43 -35.45 20.46
N GLN A 71 -1.64 -35.06 20.05
CA GLN A 71 -2.89 -35.60 20.57
C GLN A 71 -3.02 -37.09 20.24
N ALA A 72 -2.76 -37.49 18.98
CA ALA A 72 -2.82 -38.89 18.58
C ALA A 72 -1.82 -39.78 19.33
N ILE A 73 -0.61 -39.27 19.61
CA ILE A 73 0.39 -39.95 20.47
C ILE A 73 -0.17 -40.14 21.89
N THR A 74 -0.75 -39.09 22.46
CA THR A 74 -1.33 -39.09 23.81
C THR A 74 -2.50 -40.06 23.92
N ASP A 75 -3.45 -40.00 22.98
CA ASP A 75 -4.67 -40.82 22.98
C ASP A 75 -4.37 -42.31 22.83
N ARG A 76 -3.30 -42.66 22.12
CA ARG A 76 -2.85 -44.05 21.98
C ARG A 76 -1.97 -44.53 23.13
N GLY A 77 -1.59 -43.64 24.05
CA GLY A 77 -0.73 -43.96 25.18
C GLY A 77 0.69 -44.37 24.78
N TYR A 78 1.19 -43.84 23.65
CA TYR A 78 2.50 -44.21 23.13
C TYR A 78 3.63 -43.82 24.09
N GLY A 79 4.53 -44.77 24.32
CA GLY A 79 5.75 -44.52 25.08
C GLY A 79 6.74 -43.63 24.29
N PRO A 80 7.83 -43.16 24.92
CA PRO A 80 8.77 -42.22 24.28
C PRO A 80 9.35 -42.72 22.95
N HIS A 81 9.66 -44.02 22.84
CA HIS A 81 10.20 -44.60 21.61
C HIS A 81 9.16 -44.66 20.48
N GLU A 82 7.90 -44.97 20.81
CA GLU A 82 6.80 -45.05 19.85
C GLU A 82 6.40 -43.65 19.37
N ALA A 83 6.34 -42.69 20.31
CA ALA A 83 6.13 -41.28 19.99
C ALA A 83 7.20 -40.76 19.01
N GLN A 84 8.48 -41.07 19.25
CA GLN A 84 9.55 -40.69 18.34
C GLN A 84 9.39 -41.32 16.95
N ALA A 85 8.93 -42.57 16.88
CA ALA A 85 8.66 -43.23 15.60
C ALA A 85 7.54 -42.53 14.83
N VAL A 86 6.47 -42.10 15.52
CA VAL A 86 5.39 -41.30 14.92
C VAL A 86 5.91 -39.98 14.39
N TYR A 87 6.65 -39.20 15.21
CA TYR A 87 7.22 -37.93 14.76
C TYR A 87 8.13 -38.09 13.54
N ASN A 88 8.95 -39.14 13.50
CA ASN A 88 9.80 -39.43 12.36
C ASN A 88 8.98 -39.80 11.11
N ALA A 89 7.88 -40.54 11.29
CA ALA A 89 7.00 -40.93 10.20
C ALA A 89 6.22 -39.75 9.62
N THR A 90 5.83 -38.78 10.47
CA THR A 90 5.08 -37.58 10.08
C THR A 90 5.98 -36.39 9.69
N ALA A 91 7.30 -36.53 9.85
CA ALA A 91 8.26 -35.47 9.53
C ALA A 91 8.20 -34.98 8.07
N PRO A 92 8.01 -35.85 7.04
CA PRO A 92 7.87 -35.39 5.65
C PRO A 92 6.66 -34.47 5.45
N ASP A 93 5.50 -34.85 5.99
CA ASP A 93 4.26 -34.06 5.87
C ASP A 93 4.41 -32.70 6.59
N ARG A 94 4.98 -32.73 7.81
CA ARG A 94 5.31 -31.51 8.56
C ARG A 94 6.25 -30.60 7.77
N GLN A 95 7.25 -31.17 7.10
CA GLN A 95 8.20 -30.42 6.30
C GLN A 95 7.53 -29.75 5.10
N GLU A 96 6.59 -30.41 4.44
CA GLU A 96 5.81 -29.82 3.36
C GLU A 96 4.99 -28.62 3.84
N LEU A 97 4.30 -28.74 4.97
CA LEU A 97 3.57 -27.63 5.59
C LEU A 97 4.50 -26.46 5.96
N ALA A 98 5.67 -26.76 6.54
CA ALA A 98 6.66 -25.74 6.88
C ALA A 98 7.19 -25.00 5.63
N LEU A 99 7.38 -25.70 4.51
CA LEU A 99 7.72 -25.07 3.23
C LEU A 99 6.57 -24.19 2.71
N GLY A 100 5.32 -24.61 2.92
CA GLY A 100 4.12 -23.81 2.64
C GLY A 100 4.15 -22.46 3.38
N VAL A 101 4.43 -22.49 4.68
CA VAL A 101 4.60 -21.29 5.51
C VAL A 101 5.73 -20.40 4.99
N GLN A 102 6.88 -20.99 4.65
CA GLN A 102 8.01 -20.23 4.13
C GLN A 102 7.68 -19.51 2.81
N ASN A 103 7.01 -20.20 1.89
CA ASN A 103 6.60 -19.63 0.60
C ASN A 103 5.55 -18.52 0.78
N ALA A 104 4.60 -18.70 1.71
CA ALA A 104 3.61 -17.68 2.04
C ALA A 104 4.27 -16.45 2.68
N GLN A 105 5.25 -16.66 3.57
CA GLN A 105 6.04 -15.59 4.19
C GLN A 105 6.82 -14.80 3.15
N GLN A 106 7.52 -15.48 2.25
CA GLN A 106 8.25 -14.83 1.15
C GLN A 106 7.29 -13.98 0.30
N THR A 107 6.13 -14.54 -0.07
CA THR A 107 5.13 -13.82 -0.84
C THR A 107 4.61 -12.58 -0.11
N ALA A 108 4.32 -12.67 1.18
CA ALA A 108 3.86 -11.54 1.98
C ALA A 108 4.92 -10.42 2.03
N THR A 109 6.18 -10.78 2.28
CA THR A 109 7.30 -9.84 2.27
C THR A 109 7.48 -9.19 0.90
N GLU A 110 7.51 -9.95 -0.19
CA GLU A 110 7.64 -9.41 -1.55
C GLU A 110 6.52 -8.42 -1.92
N ARG A 111 5.29 -8.70 -1.48
CA ARG A 111 4.14 -7.80 -1.72
C ARG A 111 4.28 -6.50 -0.94
N LEU A 112 4.74 -6.57 0.31
CA LEU A 112 5.02 -5.40 1.14
C LEU A 112 6.13 -4.55 0.53
N ASP A 113 7.24 -5.18 0.13
CA ASP A 113 8.39 -4.49 -0.48
C ASP A 113 8.00 -3.83 -1.80
N THR A 114 7.25 -4.55 -2.66
CA THR A 114 6.75 -3.99 -3.92
C THR A 114 5.89 -2.75 -3.66
N TYR A 115 5.02 -2.79 -2.65
CA TYR A 115 4.18 -1.65 -2.29
C TYR A 115 5.01 -0.45 -1.82
N ARG A 116 6.02 -0.69 -0.98
CA ARG A 116 6.98 0.33 -0.55
C ARG A 116 7.70 0.97 -1.72
N GLU A 117 8.26 0.17 -2.62
CA GLU A 117 8.96 0.67 -3.80
C GLU A 117 8.03 1.47 -4.71
N ASN A 118 6.81 1.00 -4.91
CA ASN A 118 5.83 1.72 -5.72
C ASN A 118 5.46 3.07 -5.07
N LEU A 119 5.34 3.13 -3.74
CA LEU A 119 5.07 4.38 -3.02
C LEU A 119 6.23 5.36 -3.18
N ILE A 120 7.47 4.91 -2.94
CA ILE A 120 8.69 5.71 -3.12
C ILE A 120 8.75 6.25 -4.55
N GLY A 121 8.59 5.36 -5.55
CA GLY A 121 8.60 5.74 -6.96
C GLY A 121 7.48 6.71 -7.31
N HIS A 122 6.27 6.52 -6.77
CA HIS A 122 5.15 7.43 -7.01
C HIS A 122 5.42 8.83 -6.47
N ILE A 123 5.91 8.94 -5.23
CA ILE A 123 6.27 10.22 -4.61
C ILE A 123 7.38 10.90 -5.40
N GLN A 124 8.43 10.16 -5.77
CA GLN A 124 9.58 10.71 -6.49
C GLN A 124 9.22 11.19 -7.90
N ASN A 125 8.50 10.37 -8.67
CA ASN A 125 8.15 10.68 -10.06
C ASN A 125 7.19 11.87 -10.19
N ASN A 126 6.40 12.14 -9.15
CA ASN A 126 5.48 13.28 -9.11
C ASN A 126 6.06 14.48 -8.32
N GLY A 127 7.31 14.42 -7.88
CA GLY A 127 7.96 15.51 -7.13
C GLY A 127 7.30 15.81 -5.79
N LEU A 128 6.68 14.83 -5.15
CA LEU A 128 5.83 15.03 -3.98
C LEU A 128 6.60 15.04 -2.65
N THR A 129 7.89 14.70 -2.61
CA THR A 129 8.67 14.52 -1.37
C THR A 129 8.48 15.66 -0.37
N GLN A 130 8.70 16.91 -0.80
CA GLN A 130 8.57 18.08 0.08
C GLN A 130 7.11 18.38 0.46
N THR A 131 6.16 18.06 -0.43
CA THR A 131 4.72 18.24 -0.15
C THR A 131 4.24 17.24 0.91
N VAL A 132 4.68 15.99 0.82
CA VAL A 132 4.36 14.93 1.78
C VAL A 132 5.04 15.23 3.13
N ALA A 133 6.31 15.63 3.12
CA ALA A 133 7.02 16.05 4.33
C ALA A 133 6.33 17.23 5.04
N ALA A 134 5.88 18.25 4.30
CA ALA A 134 5.15 19.38 4.88
C ALA A 134 3.79 18.96 5.45
N ARG A 135 3.06 18.06 4.75
CA ARG A 135 1.73 17.59 5.17
C ARG A 135 1.78 16.62 6.34
N SER A 136 2.88 15.88 6.53
CA SER A 136 3.03 14.98 7.67
C SER A 136 3.16 15.73 9.00
N GLY A 137 3.58 17.00 8.97
CA GLY A 137 3.78 17.83 10.16
C GLY A 137 4.94 17.37 11.06
N GLN A 138 5.72 16.38 10.64
CA GLN A 138 6.84 15.84 11.42
C GLN A 138 8.13 16.66 11.29
N TYR A 139 8.25 17.46 10.23
CA TYR A 139 9.48 18.13 9.87
C TYR A 139 9.37 19.64 10.08
N SER A 140 10.47 20.25 10.54
CA SER A 140 10.63 21.70 10.60
C SER A 140 10.73 22.25 9.18
N MET A 141 9.58 22.57 8.59
CA MET A 141 9.48 23.17 7.27
C MET A 141 9.25 24.67 7.39
N PRO A 142 9.92 25.53 6.59
CA PRO A 142 9.53 26.92 6.50
C PRO A 142 8.08 26.95 6.03
N MET A 143 7.18 27.51 6.86
CA MET A 143 5.76 27.66 6.54
C MET A 143 5.61 28.42 5.21
N THR A 144 5.45 27.69 4.11
CA THR A 144 4.84 28.24 2.91
C THR A 144 3.36 28.30 3.19
N THR A 145 2.92 29.47 3.67
CA THR A 145 1.52 29.86 3.77
C THR A 145 0.90 29.77 2.38
N ALA A 146 0.42 28.59 2.00
CA ALA A 146 -0.46 28.41 0.87
C ALA A 146 -1.79 29.11 1.20
N GLY A 147 -1.91 30.39 0.83
CA GLY A 147 -3.17 31.11 0.89
C GLY A 147 -3.15 32.53 1.45
N ALA A 148 -2.16 33.36 1.11
CA ALA A 148 -2.45 34.78 0.93
C ALA A 148 -2.49 35.04 -0.58
N ALA A 149 -3.65 34.82 -1.20
CA ALA A 149 -3.93 35.49 -2.46
C ALA A 149 -3.70 36.99 -2.19
N SER A 150 -2.70 37.58 -2.82
CA SER A 150 -2.55 39.04 -2.84
C SER A 150 -3.84 39.61 -3.44
N LEU A 151 -4.76 40.02 -2.57
CA LEU A 151 -5.84 40.92 -2.92
C LEU A 151 -5.17 42.25 -3.26
N SER A 152 -4.69 42.37 -4.51
CA SER A 152 -4.46 43.66 -5.13
C SER A 152 -5.79 44.42 -5.12
N PRO A 153 -5.92 45.54 -4.41
CA PRO A 153 -7.05 46.43 -4.59
C PRO A 153 -6.73 47.29 -5.81
N GLY A 154 -7.18 46.84 -6.97
CA GLY A 154 -6.95 47.55 -8.23
C GLY A 154 -8.06 47.29 -9.22
N ASN A 155 -9.29 47.71 -8.89
CA ASN A 155 -10.42 47.63 -9.81
C ASN A 155 -10.98 49.04 -10.07
N GLY A 156 -10.93 49.46 -11.34
CA GLY A 156 -11.48 50.74 -11.82
C GLY A 156 -11.07 51.04 -13.27
N ARG A 157 -11.47 50.22 -14.25
CA ARG A 157 -12.61 50.44 -15.18
C ARG A 157 -12.50 51.70 -16.08
N SER A 158 -11.97 51.50 -17.28
CA SER A 158 -12.28 52.21 -18.54
C SER A 158 -11.77 51.31 -19.68
N GLY A 159 -12.41 50.99 -20.80
CA GLY A 159 -13.62 51.34 -21.52
C GLY A 159 -13.46 50.76 -22.95
N GLY A 160 -14.55 50.47 -23.67
CA GLY A 160 -14.57 50.17 -25.12
C GLY A 160 -14.39 48.69 -25.50
N ARG A 161 -15.42 47.98 -25.97
CA ARG A 161 -16.09 47.92 -27.30
C ARG A 161 -15.35 47.12 -28.39
N ASP A 162 -16.11 46.13 -28.88
CA ASP A 162 -16.25 45.66 -30.27
C ASP A 162 -15.35 44.54 -30.87
N GLN A 163 -16.06 43.46 -31.23
CA GLN A 163 -16.11 42.79 -32.55
C GLN A 163 -15.24 41.56 -32.90
N GLY A 164 -15.99 40.54 -33.37
CA GLY A 164 -15.55 39.47 -34.28
C GLY A 164 -15.11 38.18 -33.58
N GLY A 165 -15.62 36.98 -33.85
CA GLY A 165 -16.50 36.51 -34.91
C GLY A 165 -16.26 35.01 -35.12
N GLY A 166 -17.34 34.26 -35.32
CA GLY A 166 -17.35 33.04 -36.16
C GLY A 166 -16.83 31.73 -35.58
N GLY A 167 -17.63 30.66 -35.71
CA GLY A 167 -17.09 29.31 -35.82
C GLY A 167 -17.94 28.16 -35.28
N SER A 168 -19.02 27.81 -35.98
CA SER A 168 -19.79 26.57 -35.82
C SER A 168 -18.94 25.29 -35.71
N ARG A 169 -19.42 24.28 -34.96
CA ARG A 169 -19.88 22.95 -35.46
C ARG A 169 -20.19 21.92 -34.34
N ARG A 170 -21.49 21.61 -34.20
CA ARG A 170 -22.16 20.28 -34.13
C ARG A 170 -21.63 19.16 -33.17
N ASN A 171 -22.50 18.82 -32.21
CA ASN A 171 -22.79 17.51 -31.56
C ASN A 171 -23.03 16.33 -32.57
N PRO A 172 -23.26 15.04 -32.19
CA PRO A 172 -23.57 14.46 -30.86
C PRO A 172 -22.96 13.07 -30.49
N LEU A 173 -23.21 12.68 -29.23
CA LEU A 173 -23.51 11.35 -28.67
C LEU A 173 -23.58 10.14 -29.62
N GLY A 174 -22.81 9.09 -29.27
CA GLY A 174 -22.98 7.72 -29.74
C GLY A 174 -22.92 6.73 -28.58
N HIS A 175 -24.08 6.36 -28.04
CA HIS A 175 -24.26 5.10 -27.31
C HIS A 175 -24.13 3.95 -28.30
N SER A 176 -23.40 2.89 -27.96
CA SER A 176 -23.66 1.57 -28.54
C SER A 176 -23.40 0.47 -27.53
N SER A 177 -24.50 -0.02 -26.98
CA SER A 177 -24.65 -1.28 -26.25
C SER A 177 -24.57 -2.47 -27.21
N GLY A 178 -23.90 -3.57 -26.85
CA GLY A 178 -23.87 -4.77 -27.68
C GLY A 178 -23.36 -6.01 -26.97
N ASN A 179 -24.27 -6.71 -26.29
CA ASN A 179 -24.12 -7.99 -25.59
C ASN A 179 -24.27 -9.20 -26.56
N ARG A 180 -23.62 -10.34 -26.28
CA ARG A 180 -23.95 -11.78 -26.60
C ARG A 180 -22.64 -12.60 -26.80
N ARG A 181 -22.15 -13.46 -25.88
CA ARG A 181 -22.60 -14.79 -25.38
C ARG A 181 -22.70 -15.94 -26.43
N ARG A 182 -21.97 -17.04 -26.11
CA ARG A 182 -22.09 -18.48 -26.50
C ARG A 182 -21.68 -18.88 -27.93
N GLY A 183 -20.68 -19.74 -28.09
CA GLY A 183 -20.72 -21.23 -28.04
C GLY A 183 -19.91 -21.72 -29.27
N ARG A 184 -19.40 -22.94 -29.46
CA ARG A 184 -19.68 -24.28 -28.96
C ARG A 184 -18.62 -25.19 -29.64
N THR A 185 -18.26 -26.28 -28.96
CA THR A 185 -17.55 -27.50 -29.39
C THR A 185 -17.44 -27.80 -30.89
N SER A 186 -16.26 -28.29 -31.30
CA SER A 186 -16.09 -29.56 -32.03
C SER A 186 -14.74 -30.15 -31.66
#